data_AF-A0A2H0DJ20-F1
#
_entry.id   AF-A0A2H0DJ20-F1
#
_cell.length_a   1.000
_cell.length_b   1.000
_cell.length_c   1.000
_cell.angle_alpha   90.00
_cell.angle_beta   90.00
_cell.angle_gamma   90.00
#
_symmetry.space_group_name_H-M   'P 1'
#
loop_
_entity.id
_entity.type
_entity.pdbx_description
1 polymer ?
#
loop_
_entity_poly.entity_id
_entity_poly.type
_entity_poly.pdbx_seq_one_letter_code
_entity_poly.pdbx_strand_id
1 'polypeptide(L)'
;MGESVGGVMNGKRARVVFLDRDGTLIHDRPGHYLTRPESLRLYRDTPAALKLLRAAGFRLVVVSNQSGLGRGYLTRAVLDRIHARLKRELTARGAKLDGIYFCPHRPDEGCRCRKPNPSLAKRAARDLGLTLEGAAVVGDKKADVDLGRALGAATVLLQTGHGRDQRARYGRKIRPTHEARGLLQAARWIVKHLALAAALALPARAGIPISSATIPSPEALVGGETAAPASAPAVPWFPEHLEFEVKWGVFSMGEATMEVKEVVAFNGEQAYHIVSRARTAPFADKIYKVRDINESWLRASDLVSLGYSKKLREGNFFRDEWVIFDYAKQSWLSKRVNEDGSFSYSNGELLDPVQDILSSLYFIRPKKLEVGDEIVLDVNTKKTWPLVVKVHRKQRIRMNDRWVKTVLVEPMLRDEGIFIQKGKRLQVWLTDDERHIPVLMKVEIIFGHISCYLKEIPKKP
;
A
#
# COMPACT_ATOMS: atom_id res chain seq x y z
N MET A 1 -35.73 -25.33 -31.42
CA MET A 1 -34.26 -25.45 -31.43
C MET A 1 -33.74 -24.19 -32.10
N GLY A 2 -33.22 -23.25 -31.33
CA GLY A 2 -32.72 -21.97 -31.83
C GLY A 2 -31.46 -21.64 -31.07
N GLU A 3 -30.34 -21.67 -31.78
CA GLU A 3 -29.02 -21.35 -31.27
C GLU A 3 -28.96 -19.90 -30.81
N SER A 4 -28.54 -19.68 -29.56
CA SER A 4 -28.17 -18.36 -29.09
C SER A 4 -26.67 -18.15 -29.29
N VAL A 5 -26.30 -17.52 -30.40
CA VAL A 5 -25.05 -16.78 -30.51
C VAL A 5 -25.25 -15.46 -29.76
N GLY A 6 -24.48 -15.23 -28.71
CA GLY A 6 -24.54 -14.02 -27.90
C GLY A 6 -23.29 -13.90 -27.03
N GLY A 7 -22.22 -13.34 -27.60
CA GLY A 7 -21.00 -13.04 -26.87
C GLY A 7 -21.24 -12.09 -25.70
N VAL A 8 -20.54 -12.29 -24.58
CA VAL A 8 -20.52 -11.34 -23.48
C VAL A 8 -19.12 -11.26 -22.87
N MET A 9 -18.37 -10.26 -23.34
CA MET A 9 -17.65 -9.25 -22.57
C MET A 9 -16.93 -9.75 -21.29
N ASN A 10 -15.60 -9.83 -21.38
CA ASN A 10 -14.68 -10.00 -20.26
C ASN A 10 -14.59 -8.71 -19.40
N GLY A 11 -15.72 -8.29 -18.83
CA GLY A 11 -15.81 -7.11 -17.96
C GLY A 11 -15.59 -7.48 -16.49
N LYS A 12 -14.51 -6.98 -15.88
CA LYS A 12 -14.19 -7.15 -14.45
C LYS A 12 -15.43 -6.76 -13.61
N ARG A 13 -16.06 -7.71 -12.90
CA ARG A 13 -17.24 -7.44 -12.05
C ARG A 13 -16.89 -6.38 -10.99
N ALA A 14 -17.81 -5.45 -10.72
CA ALA A 14 -17.55 -4.35 -9.79
C ALA A 14 -17.43 -4.87 -8.34
N ARG A 15 -16.43 -4.36 -7.60
CA ARG A 15 -16.17 -4.72 -6.19
C ARG A 15 -17.21 -4.09 -5.27
N VAL A 16 -17.42 -4.69 -4.10
CA VAL A 16 -18.49 -4.28 -3.18
C VAL A 16 -17.97 -3.94 -1.77
N VAL A 17 -18.51 -2.88 -1.20
CA VAL A 17 -18.49 -2.64 0.24
C VAL A 17 -19.90 -2.87 0.77
N PHE A 18 -20.04 -3.89 1.63
CA PHE A 18 -21.25 -4.13 2.39
C PHE A 18 -21.24 -3.27 3.65
N LEU A 19 -22.36 -2.59 3.90
CA LEU A 19 -22.51 -1.62 4.97
C LEU A 19 -23.66 -2.07 5.87
N ASP A 20 -23.48 -2.13 7.18
CA ASP A 20 -24.65 -2.10 8.06
C ASP A 20 -25.35 -0.74 7.96
N ARG A 21 -26.62 -0.68 8.38
CA ARG A 21 -27.40 0.55 8.41
C ARG A 21 -27.29 1.25 9.75
N ASP A 22 -27.83 0.61 10.79
CA ASP A 22 -27.94 1.16 12.13
C ASP A 22 -26.56 1.11 12.80
N GLY A 23 -26.10 2.24 13.34
CA GLY A 23 -24.81 2.33 14.00
C GLY A 23 -23.65 2.59 13.03
N THR A 24 -23.93 2.54 11.72
CA THR A 24 -22.95 2.68 10.63
C THR A 24 -23.26 3.85 9.69
N LEU A 25 -24.41 3.83 9.01
CA LEU A 25 -24.86 4.95 8.17
C LEU A 25 -25.68 5.96 8.96
N ILE A 26 -26.48 5.44 9.90
CA ILE A 26 -27.38 6.24 10.73
C ILE A 26 -27.13 5.95 12.20
N HIS A 27 -27.47 6.91 13.06
CA HIS A 27 -27.41 6.72 14.50
C HIS A 27 -28.28 5.54 14.94
N ASP A 28 -27.69 4.60 15.68
CA ASP A 28 -28.42 3.55 16.41
C ASP A 28 -28.66 4.04 17.84
N ARG A 29 -29.88 3.93 18.34
CA ARG A 29 -30.22 4.30 19.72
C ARG A 29 -30.37 3.00 20.52
N PRO A 30 -29.48 2.74 21.50
CA PRO A 30 -29.58 1.54 22.33
C PRO A 30 -30.99 1.37 22.90
N GLY A 31 -31.59 0.19 22.72
CA GLY A 31 -32.92 -0.12 23.24
C GLY A 31 -34.10 0.38 22.39
N HIS A 32 -33.88 1.10 21.29
CA HIS A 32 -34.95 1.66 20.47
C HIS A 32 -34.88 1.22 19.01
N TYR A 33 -36.02 0.78 18.47
CA TYR A 33 -36.15 0.51 17.04
C TYR A 33 -36.49 1.80 16.28
N LEU A 34 -35.87 2.00 15.12
CA LEU A 34 -36.26 3.08 14.21
C LEU A 34 -37.61 2.74 13.56
N THR A 35 -38.70 3.26 14.11
CA THR A 35 -40.07 3.01 13.67
C THR A 35 -40.73 4.20 12.97
N ARG A 36 -40.06 5.36 12.94
CA ARG A 36 -40.54 6.59 12.30
C ARG A 36 -39.49 7.10 11.31
N PRO A 37 -39.82 7.33 10.03
CA PRO A 37 -38.88 7.91 9.07
C PRO A 37 -38.25 9.21 9.56
N GLU A 38 -39.00 10.05 10.28
CA GLU A 38 -38.58 11.36 10.78
C GLU A 38 -37.45 11.29 11.80
N SER A 39 -37.31 10.14 12.47
CA SER A 39 -36.25 9.90 13.45
C SER A 39 -34.92 9.48 12.80
N LEU A 40 -34.87 9.26 11.49
CA LEU A 40 -33.65 8.88 10.78
C LEU A 40 -32.65 10.04 10.83
N ARG A 41 -31.44 9.76 11.36
CA ARG A 41 -30.33 10.71 11.40
C ARG A 41 -29.07 10.04 10.86
N LEU A 42 -28.54 10.56 9.75
CA LEU A 42 -27.24 10.15 9.22
C LEU A 42 -26.12 10.59 10.18
N TYR A 43 -25.05 9.81 10.26
CA TYR A 43 -23.81 10.36 10.79
C TYR A 43 -23.27 11.44 9.84
N ARG A 44 -22.66 12.49 10.40
CA ARG A 44 -22.18 13.65 9.64
C ARG A 44 -21.24 13.26 8.50
N ASP A 45 -20.42 12.24 8.70
CA ASP A 45 -19.38 11.79 7.79
C ASP A 45 -19.86 10.76 6.74
N THR A 46 -21.08 10.24 6.89
CA THR A 46 -21.61 9.18 6.01
C THR A 46 -21.58 9.56 4.53
N PRO A 47 -22.10 10.72 4.07
CA PRO A 47 -22.10 11.04 2.64
C PRO A 47 -20.69 11.15 2.06
N ALA A 48 -19.74 11.74 2.81
CA ALA A 48 -18.35 11.88 2.38
C ALA A 48 -17.67 10.50 2.23
N ALA A 49 -17.92 9.60 3.18
CA ALA A 49 -17.37 8.25 3.14
C ALA A 49 -17.89 7.44 1.94
N LEU A 50 -19.20 7.51 1.67
CA LEU A 50 -19.80 6.82 0.52
C LEU A 50 -19.29 7.38 -0.82
N LYS A 51 -19.12 8.69 -0.93
CA LYS A 51 -18.49 9.30 -2.12
C LYS A 51 -17.07 8.80 -2.34
N LEU A 52 -16.26 8.76 -1.28
CA LEU A 52 -14.87 8.29 -1.34
C LEU A 52 -14.79 6.83 -1.82
N LEU A 53 -15.60 5.94 -1.24
CA LEU A 53 -15.64 4.53 -1.65
C LEU A 53 -16.11 4.36 -3.10
N ARG A 54 -17.13 5.13 -3.52
CA ARG A 54 -17.62 5.08 -4.90
C ARG A 54 -16.58 5.60 -5.89
N ALA A 55 -15.90 6.69 -5.56
CA ALA A 55 -14.81 7.24 -6.38
C ALA A 55 -13.65 6.23 -6.54
N ALA A 56 -13.42 5.37 -5.54
CA ALA A 56 -12.47 4.28 -5.61
C ALA A 56 -12.98 3.02 -6.35
N GLY A 57 -14.14 3.10 -7.01
CA GLY A 57 -14.68 2.03 -7.85
C GLY A 57 -15.50 0.97 -7.12
N PHE A 58 -15.86 1.19 -5.85
CA PHE A 58 -16.73 0.26 -5.12
C PHE A 58 -18.22 0.54 -5.35
N ARG A 59 -18.99 -0.54 -5.43
CA ARG A 59 -20.44 -0.54 -5.25
C ARG A 59 -20.77 -0.65 -3.76
N LEU A 60 -21.81 0.04 -3.33
CA LEU A 60 -22.15 0.25 -1.93
C LEU A 60 -23.51 -0.38 -1.65
N VAL A 61 -23.51 -1.44 -0.87
CA VAL A 61 -24.70 -2.26 -0.63
C VAL A 61 -24.97 -2.34 0.86
N VAL A 62 -26.18 -1.97 1.27
CA VAL A 62 -26.59 -2.12 2.68
C VAL A 62 -27.04 -3.56 2.93
N VAL A 63 -26.53 -4.17 4.00
CA VAL A 63 -26.96 -5.48 4.51
C VAL A 63 -27.27 -5.35 5.99
N SER A 64 -28.56 -5.37 6.35
CA SER A 64 -29.00 -5.05 7.71
C SER A 64 -29.95 -6.07 8.32
N ASN A 65 -29.84 -6.28 9.64
CA ASN A 65 -30.79 -7.10 10.40
C ASN A 65 -31.92 -6.18 10.91
N GLN A 66 -33.15 -6.37 10.41
CA GLN A 66 -34.34 -5.57 10.73
C GLN A 66 -35.36 -6.40 11.52
N SER A 67 -34.94 -6.95 12.67
CA SER A 67 -35.79 -7.81 13.51
C SER A 67 -37.02 -7.12 14.10
N GLY A 68 -37.10 -5.79 14.02
CA GLY A 68 -38.32 -5.07 14.40
C GLY A 68 -39.54 -5.51 13.57
N LEU A 69 -39.34 -6.00 12.34
CA LEU A 69 -40.42 -6.58 11.53
C LEU A 69 -40.94 -7.89 12.16
N GLY A 70 -40.07 -8.87 12.39
CA GLY A 70 -40.45 -10.14 13.03
C GLY A 70 -40.92 -9.99 14.48
N ARG A 71 -40.60 -8.87 15.14
CA ARG A 71 -41.10 -8.52 16.48
C ARG A 71 -42.41 -7.72 16.47
N GLY A 72 -42.91 -7.30 15.30
CA GLY A 72 -44.11 -6.48 15.19
C GLY A 72 -43.95 -5.00 15.58
N TYR A 73 -42.73 -4.50 15.78
CA TYR A 73 -42.46 -3.11 16.17
C TYR A 73 -42.58 -2.12 15.00
N LEU A 74 -42.48 -2.59 13.76
CA LEU A 74 -42.75 -1.80 12.56
C LEU A 74 -43.32 -2.70 11.47
N THR A 75 -44.01 -2.09 10.51
CA THR A 75 -44.52 -2.78 9.32
C THR A 75 -43.56 -2.65 8.14
N ARG A 76 -43.74 -3.49 7.12
CA ARG A 76 -42.96 -3.40 5.88
C ARG A 76 -43.09 -2.02 5.22
N ALA A 77 -44.30 -1.47 5.15
CA ALA A 77 -44.55 -0.15 4.59
C ALA A 77 -43.81 0.97 5.35
N VAL A 78 -43.70 0.87 6.67
CA VAL A 78 -42.90 1.81 7.47
C VAL A 78 -41.42 1.67 7.16
N LEU A 79 -40.89 0.45 7.06
CA LEU A 79 -39.49 0.22 6.70
C LEU A 79 -39.16 0.76 5.30
N ASP A 80 -40.05 0.55 4.34
CA ASP A 80 -39.87 1.05 2.97
C ASP A 80 -39.83 2.59 2.95
N ARG A 81 -40.67 3.27 3.76
CA ARG A 81 -40.61 4.74 3.94
C ARG A 81 -39.30 5.20 4.58
N ILE A 82 -38.79 4.46 5.56
CA ILE A 82 -37.47 4.74 6.18
C ILE A 82 -36.35 4.61 5.13
N HIS A 83 -36.36 3.54 4.33
CA HIS A 83 -35.38 3.34 3.26
C HIS A 83 -35.48 4.39 2.15
N ALA A 84 -36.70 4.80 1.78
CA ALA A 84 -36.92 5.87 0.82
C ALA A 84 -36.34 7.20 1.34
N ARG A 85 -36.55 7.53 2.62
CA ARG A 85 -35.95 8.71 3.25
C ARG A 85 -34.42 8.61 3.28
N LEU A 86 -33.85 7.48 3.67
CA LEU A 86 -32.41 7.26 3.65
C LEU A 86 -31.81 7.57 2.27
N LYS A 87 -32.42 7.02 1.21
CA LYS A 87 -31.99 7.26 -0.18
C LYS A 87 -32.07 8.75 -0.54
N ARG A 88 -33.16 9.44 -0.18
CA ARG A 88 -33.32 10.88 -0.44
C ARG A 88 -32.25 11.71 0.28
N GLU A 89 -32.03 11.47 1.57
CA GLU A 89 -31.04 12.20 2.38
C GLU A 89 -29.60 12.02 1.84
N LEU A 90 -29.27 10.81 1.40
CA LEU A 90 -27.97 10.54 0.77
C LEU A 90 -27.85 11.23 -0.59
N THR A 91 -28.89 11.12 -1.44
CA THR A 91 -28.91 11.72 -2.79
C THR A 91 -28.79 13.23 -2.72
N ALA A 92 -29.51 13.88 -1.81
CA ALA A 92 -29.42 15.33 -1.56
C ALA A 92 -28.01 15.80 -1.18
N ARG A 93 -27.18 14.89 -0.65
CA ARG A 93 -25.78 15.15 -0.30
C ARG A 93 -24.80 14.56 -1.31
N GLY A 94 -25.27 14.13 -2.49
CA GLY A 94 -24.47 13.57 -3.57
C GLY A 94 -23.90 12.17 -3.31
N ALA A 95 -24.48 11.43 -2.37
CA ALA A 95 -24.11 10.05 -2.09
C ALA A 95 -25.20 9.08 -2.59
N LYS A 96 -24.81 7.89 -3.02
CA LYS A 96 -25.72 6.88 -3.59
C LYS A 96 -25.40 5.50 -3.04
N LEU A 97 -26.43 4.68 -2.86
CA LEU A 97 -26.35 3.25 -2.57
C LEU A 97 -26.83 2.47 -3.81
N ASP A 98 -26.22 1.32 -4.05
CA ASP A 98 -26.55 0.44 -5.19
C ASP A 98 -27.62 -0.60 -4.81
N GLY A 99 -27.76 -0.91 -3.51
CA GLY A 99 -28.81 -1.80 -3.01
C GLY A 99 -29.00 -1.71 -1.50
N ILE A 100 -30.20 -2.05 -1.04
CA ILE A 100 -30.52 -2.21 0.39
C ILE A 100 -31.19 -3.57 0.56
N TYR A 101 -30.52 -4.45 1.30
CA TYR A 101 -30.96 -5.81 1.59
C TYR A 101 -31.09 -5.94 3.11
N PHE A 102 -32.16 -6.60 3.56
CA PHE A 102 -32.40 -6.77 4.98
C PHE A 102 -33.01 -8.12 5.32
N CYS A 103 -32.74 -8.58 6.54
CA CYS A 103 -33.38 -9.74 7.15
C CYS A 103 -34.48 -9.27 8.13
N PRO A 104 -35.75 -9.68 7.95
CA PRO A 104 -36.85 -9.27 8.84
C PRO A 104 -36.94 -10.12 10.13
N HIS A 105 -36.30 -11.29 10.16
CA HIS A 105 -36.51 -12.31 11.18
C HIS A 105 -35.81 -11.99 12.52
N ARG A 106 -36.39 -12.53 13.60
CA ARG A 106 -35.81 -12.53 14.94
C ARG A 106 -34.59 -13.47 15.05
N PRO A 107 -33.76 -13.32 16.09
CA PRO A 107 -32.59 -14.20 16.29
C PRO A 107 -32.94 -15.69 16.44
N ASP A 108 -34.11 -15.98 17.02
CA ASP A 108 -34.62 -17.32 17.37
C ASP A 108 -35.27 -18.08 16.20
N GLU A 109 -35.54 -17.41 15.07
CA GLU A 109 -36.25 -18.02 13.93
C GLU A 109 -35.37 -18.89 13.01
N GLY A 110 -34.07 -19.04 13.28
CA GLY A 110 -33.19 -19.94 12.53
C GLY A 110 -33.01 -19.63 11.03
N CYS A 111 -33.36 -18.41 10.58
CA CYS A 111 -33.33 -18.08 9.16
C CYS A 111 -31.91 -18.01 8.58
N ARG A 112 -31.79 -18.23 7.25
CA ARG A 112 -30.50 -18.18 6.54
C ARG A 112 -30.04 -16.78 6.14
N CYS A 113 -30.88 -15.75 6.31
CA CYS A 113 -30.55 -14.39 5.84
C CYS A 113 -30.05 -13.44 6.94
N ARG A 114 -30.16 -13.81 8.22
CA ARG A 114 -29.72 -12.97 9.33
C ARG A 114 -28.20 -13.02 9.49
N LYS A 115 -27.54 -11.85 9.61
CA LYS A 115 -26.12 -11.78 9.97
C LYS A 115 -25.88 -12.50 11.30
N PRO A 116 -24.86 -13.36 11.43
CA PRO A 116 -23.65 -13.42 10.58
C PRO A 116 -23.72 -14.31 9.34
N ASN A 117 -24.89 -14.87 8.99
CA ASN A 117 -25.00 -15.73 7.80
C ASN A 117 -24.73 -14.93 6.50
N PRO A 118 -23.88 -15.42 5.58
CA PRO A 118 -23.50 -14.70 4.37
C PRO A 118 -24.54 -14.71 3.26
N SER A 119 -25.62 -15.49 3.36
CA SER A 119 -26.55 -15.75 2.24
C SER A 119 -27.19 -14.46 1.69
N LEU A 120 -27.51 -13.50 2.56
CA LEU A 120 -28.12 -12.23 2.13
C LEU A 120 -27.14 -11.35 1.34
N ALA A 121 -25.88 -11.28 1.79
CA ALA A 121 -24.83 -10.55 1.08
C ALA A 121 -24.45 -11.23 -0.25
N LYS A 122 -24.37 -12.57 -0.26
CA LYS A 122 -24.15 -13.36 -1.48
C LYS A 122 -25.28 -13.17 -2.51
N ARG A 123 -26.54 -13.12 -2.04
CA ARG A 123 -27.68 -12.77 -2.89
C ARG A 123 -27.54 -11.37 -3.47
N ALA A 124 -27.23 -10.37 -2.63
CA ALA A 124 -27.07 -9.00 -3.09
C ALA A 124 -25.96 -8.85 -4.14
N ALA A 125 -24.83 -9.56 -3.97
CA ALA A 125 -23.77 -9.60 -4.97
C ALA A 125 -24.23 -10.22 -6.29
N ARG A 126 -25.00 -11.31 -6.25
CA ARG A 126 -25.57 -11.96 -7.44
C ARG A 126 -26.55 -11.04 -8.17
N ASP A 127 -27.52 -10.49 -7.43
CA ASP A 127 -28.59 -9.64 -7.96
C ASP A 127 -28.02 -8.36 -8.64
N LEU A 128 -26.83 -7.90 -8.22
CA LEU A 128 -26.16 -6.69 -8.73
C LEU A 128 -24.93 -6.97 -9.61
N GLY A 129 -24.61 -8.23 -9.91
CA GLY A 129 -23.45 -8.59 -10.74
C GLY A 129 -22.09 -8.22 -10.14
N LEU A 130 -21.95 -8.26 -8.81
CA LEU A 130 -20.76 -7.82 -8.07
C LEU A 130 -19.81 -8.98 -7.77
N THR A 131 -18.52 -8.68 -7.59
CA THR A 131 -17.54 -9.64 -7.09
C THR A 131 -17.37 -9.52 -5.57
N LEU A 132 -17.19 -10.67 -4.90
CA LEU A 132 -16.82 -10.75 -3.48
C LEU A 132 -15.29 -10.68 -3.29
N GLU A 133 -14.52 -10.85 -4.36
CA GLU A 133 -13.08 -10.68 -4.34
C GLU A 133 -12.72 -9.21 -4.05
N GLY A 134 -11.88 -8.98 -3.04
CA GLY A 134 -11.55 -7.63 -2.58
C GLY A 134 -12.73 -6.87 -1.97
N ALA A 135 -13.79 -7.58 -1.53
CA ALA A 135 -14.92 -6.96 -0.84
C ALA A 135 -14.56 -6.56 0.59
N ALA A 136 -15.34 -5.62 1.14
CA ALA A 136 -15.28 -5.24 2.54
C ALA A 136 -16.65 -5.27 3.20
N VAL A 137 -16.69 -5.52 4.51
CA VAL A 137 -17.87 -5.37 5.36
C VAL A 137 -17.57 -4.36 6.46
N VAL A 138 -18.43 -3.35 6.60
CA VAL A 138 -18.32 -2.31 7.62
C VAL A 138 -19.58 -2.33 8.50
N GLY A 139 -19.39 -2.41 9.81
CA GLY A 139 -20.49 -2.46 10.77
C GLY A 139 -20.04 -2.15 12.19
N ASP A 140 -20.98 -2.07 13.12
CA ASP A 140 -20.74 -1.75 14.54
C ASP A 140 -20.87 -2.98 15.45
N LYS A 141 -21.25 -4.15 14.93
CA LYS A 141 -21.53 -5.35 15.74
C LYS A 141 -20.62 -6.51 15.37
N LYS A 142 -20.42 -7.43 16.32
CA LYS A 142 -19.71 -8.70 16.07
C LYS A 142 -20.29 -9.47 14.88
N ALA A 143 -21.62 -9.42 14.69
CA ALA A 143 -22.29 -10.08 13.59
C ALA A 143 -21.84 -9.57 12.20
N ASP A 144 -21.39 -8.31 12.08
CA ASP A 144 -20.87 -7.75 10.83
C ASP A 144 -19.45 -8.23 10.55
N VAL A 145 -18.62 -8.28 11.59
CA VAL A 145 -17.27 -8.85 11.51
C VAL A 145 -17.34 -10.34 11.14
N ASP A 146 -18.21 -11.09 11.81
CA ASP A 146 -18.40 -12.51 11.52
C ASP A 146 -18.97 -12.73 10.09
N LEU A 147 -19.88 -11.85 9.63
CA LEU A 147 -20.35 -11.86 8.24
C LEU A 147 -19.20 -11.69 7.25
N GLY A 148 -18.36 -10.66 7.43
CA GLY A 148 -17.25 -10.42 6.51
C GLY A 148 -16.25 -11.57 6.50
N ARG A 149 -15.96 -12.16 7.66
CA ARG A 149 -15.14 -13.38 7.74
C ARG A 149 -15.75 -14.55 6.97
N ALA A 150 -17.07 -14.77 7.10
CA ALA A 150 -17.76 -15.82 6.35
C ALA A 150 -17.80 -15.57 4.83
N LEU A 151 -17.57 -14.33 4.40
CA LEU A 151 -17.44 -13.94 2.99
C LEU A 151 -15.99 -13.96 2.48
N GLY A 152 -14.99 -14.12 3.36
CA GLY A 152 -13.58 -13.87 3.00
C GLY A 152 -13.29 -12.40 2.72
N ALA A 153 -14.14 -11.49 3.19
CA ALA A 153 -14.02 -10.05 2.99
C ALA A 153 -13.22 -9.38 4.12
N ALA A 154 -12.58 -8.25 3.82
CA ALA A 154 -12.01 -7.39 4.85
C ALA A 154 -13.11 -6.87 5.77
N THR A 155 -12.83 -6.74 7.07
CA THR A 155 -13.83 -6.34 8.07
C THR A 155 -13.38 -5.09 8.80
N VAL A 156 -14.24 -4.08 8.85
CA VAL A 156 -13.99 -2.86 9.61
C VAL A 156 -15.06 -2.71 10.68
N LEU A 157 -14.62 -2.78 11.95
CA LEU A 157 -15.49 -2.52 13.09
C LEU A 157 -15.48 -1.03 13.41
N LEU A 158 -16.65 -0.40 13.37
CA LEU A 158 -16.81 0.99 13.75
C LEU A 158 -16.93 1.13 15.26
N GLN A 159 -16.48 2.25 15.82
CA GLN A 159 -16.70 2.64 17.22
C GLN A 159 -18.02 3.42 17.43
N THR A 160 -18.75 3.72 16.35
CA THR A 160 -20.11 4.26 16.38
C THR A 160 -21.12 3.18 16.75
N GLY A 161 -22.36 3.56 17.04
CA GLY A 161 -23.41 2.61 17.47
C GLY A 161 -22.97 1.78 18.67
N HIS A 162 -23.04 0.45 18.54
CA HIS A 162 -22.66 -0.52 19.56
C HIS A 162 -21.19 -0.96 19.49
N GLY A 163 -20.37 -0.36 18.63
CA GLY A 163 -18.99 -0.74 18.39
C GLY A 163 -18.13 -0.88 19.63
N ARG A 164 -18.11 0.17 20.46
CA ARG A 164 -17.34 0.20 21.71
C ARG A 164 -17.82 -0.87 22.69
N ASP A 165 -19.13 -1.01 22.85
CA ASP A 165 -19.75 -1.99 23.75
C ASP A 165 -19.46 -3.42 23.30
N GLN A 166 -19.53 -3.67 21.99
CA GLN A 166 -19.21 -4.96 21.38
C GLN A 166 -17.74 -5.31 21.60
N ARG A 167 -16.84 -4.33 21.41
CA ARG A 167 -15.41 -4.53 21.68
C ARG A 167 -15.14 -4.79 23.16
N ALA A 168 -15.77 -4.04 24.07
CA ALA A 168 -15.64 -4.26 25.51
C ALA A 168 -16.16 -5.64 25.92
N ARG A 169 -17.34 -6.05 25.42
CA ARG A 169 -17.99 -7.32 25.75
C ARG A 169 -17.25 -8.54 25.21
N TYR A 170 -16.76 -8.47 23.97
CA TYR A 170 -16.20 -9.64 23.29
C TYR A 170 -14.67 -9.64 23.24
N GLY A 171 -14.00 -8.53 23.49
CA GLY A 171 -12.54 -8.41 23.54
C GLY A 171 -11.86 -9.06 22.34
N ARG A 172 -10.98 -10.04 22.59
CA ARG A 172 -10.26 -10.80 21.56
C ARG A 172 -11.13 -11.73 20.70
N LYS A 173 -12.41 -11.95 21.06
CA LYS A 173 -13.37 -12.78 20.30
C LYS A 173 -13.98 -12.04 19.09
N ILE A 174 -13.85 -10.72 19.02
CA ILE A 174 -14.14 -9.93 17.83
C ILE A 174 -12.80 -9.51 17.21
N ARG A 175 -12.48 -10.04 16.03
CA ARG A 175 -11.21 -9.79 15.32
C ARG A 175 -11.50 -9.18 13.95
N PRO A 176 -11.79 -7.87 13.89
CA PRO A 176 -11.90 -7.19 12.61
C PRO A 176 -10.51 -7.05 11.99
N THR A 177 -10.47 -6.86 10.67
CA THR A 177 -9.25 -6.49 9.94
C THR A 177 -8.78 -5.10 10.37
N HIS A 178 -9.71 -4.18 10.63
CA HIS A 178 -9.43 -2.83 11.11
C HIS A 178 -10.51 -2.29 12.06
N GLU A 179 -10.14 -1.35 12.92
CA GLU A 179 -11.07 -0.63 13.78
C GLU A 179 -11.05 0.86 13.43
N ALA A 180 -12.23 1.47 13.30
CA ALA A 180 -12.37 2.87 12.89
C ALA A 180 -13.33 3.63 13.80
N ARG A 181 -13.03 4.89 14.11
CA ARG A 181 -13.86 5.81 14.90
C ARG A 181 -15.21 6.12 14.24
N GLY A 182 -15.28 6.03 12.91
CA GLY A 182 -16.46 6.35 12.11
C GLY A 182 -16.27 5.94 10.64
N LEU A 183 -17.32 6.09 9.84
CA LEU A 183 -17.38 5.55 8.49
C LEU A 183 -16.37 6.19 7.53
N LEU A 184 -16.04 7.46 7.69
CA LEU A 184 -15.05 8.13 6.84
C LEU A 184 -13.63 7.59 7.07
N GLN A 185 -13.27 7.27 8.32
CA GLN A 185 -11.98 6.64 8.60
C GLN A 185 -11.93 5.22 8.02
N ALA A 186 -13.01 4.45 8.15
CA ALA A 186 -13.14 3.15 7.52
C ALA A 186 -12.98 3.23 5.99
N ALA A 187 -13.64 4.21 5.36
CA ALA A 187 -13.55 4.43 3.92
C ALA A 187 -12.11 4.75 3.46
N ARG A 188 -11.39 5.62 4.17
CA ARG A 188 -9.98 5.93 3.88
C ARG A 188 -9.09 4.69 3.97
N TRP A 189 -9.28 3.88 5.01
CA TRP A 189 -8.55 2.63 5.17
C TRP A 189 -8.86 1.64 4.03
N ILE A 190 -10.15 1.45 3.68
CA ILE A 190 -10.57 0.58 2.56
C ILE A 190 -9.95 1.05 1.24
N VAL A 191 -9.96 2.34 0.94
CA VAL A 191 -9.35 2.86 -0.30
C VAL A 191 -7.84 2.61 -0.29
N LYS A 192 -7.15 2.92 0.82
CA LYS A 192 -5.71 2.72 0.94
C LYS A 192 -5.30 1.25 0.75
N HIS A 193 -6.01 0.31 1.36
CA HIS A 193 -5.56 -1.09 1.43
C HIS A 193 -6.24 -2.01 0.40
N LEU A 194 -7.46 -1.69 -0.04
CA LEU A 194 -8.21 -2.55 -0.97
C LEU A 194 -8.33 -1.93 -2.36
N ALA A 195 -8.41 -0.60 -2.50
CA ALA A 195 -8.44 0.02 -3.83
C ALA A 195 -7.08 -0.05 -4.53
N LEU A 196 -5.98 0.21 -3.81
CA LEU A 196 -4.61 0.04 -4.33
C LEU A 196 -4.30 -1.43 -4.66
N ALA A 197 -4.71 -2.38 -3.80
CA ALA A 197 -4.48 -3.81 -4.05
C ALA A 197 -5.12 -4.32 -5.36
N ALA A 198 -6.19 -3.70 -5.85
CA ALA A 198 -6.79 -4.06 -7.15
C ALA A 198 -6.26 -3.27 -8.36
N ALA A 199 -5.62 -2.12 -8.12
CA ALA A 199 -4.76 -1.47 -9.12
C ALA A 199 -3.45 -2.26 -9.31
N LEU A 200 -3.02 -2.95 -8.24
CA LEU A 200 -1.93 -3.93 -8.21
C LEU A 200 -2.33 -5.31 -8.77
N ALA A 201 -3.59 -5.72 -8.64
CA ALA A 201 -4.12 -6.93 -9.26
C ALA A 201 -4.50 -6.70 -10.74
N LEU A 202 -3.47 -6.49 -11.56
CA LEU A 202 -3.50 -6.88 -12.97
C LEU A 202 -3.77 -8.39 -13.05
N PRO A 203 -4.42 -8.91 -14.12
CA PRO A 203 -4.31 -10.34 -14.38
C PRO A 203 -2.83 -10.68 -14.36
N ALA A 204 -2.44 -11.77 -13.70
CA ALA A 204 -1.09 -12.27 -13.75
C ALA A 204 -0.66 -12.32 -15.22
N ARG A 205 0.09 -11.31 -15.66
CA ARG A 205 0.77 -11.35 -16.95
C ARG A 205 1.74 -12.50 -16.84
N ALA A 206 1.99 -13.18 -17.95
CA ALA A 206 2.79 -14.39 -18.04
C ALA A 206 4.24 -14.16 -17.59
N GLY A 207 4.44 -14.02 -16.28
CA GLY A 207 5.73 -14.03 -15.61
C GLY A 207 6.11 -15.46 -15.29
N ILE A 208 7.40 -15.66 -15.02
CA ILE A 208 7.92 -16.95 -14.60
C ILE A 208 7.29 -17.27 -13.22
N PRO A 209 6.72 -18.46 -13.00
CA PRO A 209 6.24 -18.86 -11.69
C PRO A 209 7.38 -18.83 -10.67
N ILE A 210 7.32 -17.90 -9.71
CA ILE A 210 8.30 -17.83 -8.62
C ILE A 210 7.86 -18.78 -7.51
N SER A 211 8.76 -19.65 -7.04
CA SER A 211 8.49 -20.55 -5.91
C SER A 211 9.70 -20.65 -4.99
N SER A 212 9.48 -21.16 -3.78
CA SER A 212 10.57 -21.44 -2.84
C SER A 212 11.57 -22.47 -3.39
N ALA A 213 11.15 -23.35 -4.30
CA ALA A 213 11.99 -24.35 -4.95
C ALA A 213 12.80 -23.80 -6.12
N THR A 214 12.36 -22.69 -6.72
CA THR A 214 13.04 -22.09 -7.89
C THR A 214 12.88 -20.57 -7.82
N ILE A 215 13.87 -19.90 -7.24
CA ILE A 215 13.99 -18.45 -7.24
C ILE A 215 14.87 -18.06 -8.45
N PRO A 216 14.27 -17.57 -9.56
CA PRO A 216 15.03 -17.14 -10.73
C PRO A 216 15.95 -15.97 -10.40
N SER A 217 17.04 -15.82 -11.16
CA SER A 217 17.90 -14.64 -11.00
C SER A 217 17.17 -13.40 -11.53
N PRO A 218 17.54 -12.19 -11.09
CA PRO A 218 16.92 -10.98 -11.60
C PRO A 218 17.09 -10.82 -13.10
N GLU A 219 18.22 -11.23 -13.67
CA GLU A 219 18.47 -11.20 -15.12
C GLU A 219 17.48 -12.09 -15.89
N ALA A 220 17.07 -13.22 -15.33
CA ALA A 220 16.06 -14.08 -15.94
C ALA A 220 14.64 -13.50 -15.84
N LEU A 221 14.41 -12.54 -14.94
CA LEU A 221 13.13 -11.86 -14.77
C LEU A 221 13.03 -10.57 -15.57
N VAL A 222 14.17 -9.97 -15.93
CA VAL A 222 14.24 -8.75 -16.73
C VAL A 222 14.06 -9.12 -18.21
N GLY A 223 12.92 -8.73 -18.77
CA GLY A 223 12.68 -8.70 -20.21
C GLY A 223 13.28 -7.44 -20.87
N GLY A 224 13.04 -7.28 -22.17
CA GLY A 224 13.55 -6.13 -22.92
C GLY A 224 13.00 -4.78 -22.46
N GLU A 225 13.59 -3.71 -23.00
CA GLU A 225 13.13 -2.33 -22.84
C GLU A 225 11.66 -2.17 -23.24
N THR A 226 10.93 -1.39 -22.46
CA THR A 226 9.51 -1.08 -22.64
C THR A 226 9.26 0.40 -22.35
N ALA A 227 8.08 0.90 -22.70
CA ALA A 227 7.63 2.21 -22.25
C ALA A 227 6.93 2.11 -20.89
N ALA A 228 7.07 3.15 -20.05
CA ALA A 228 6.20 3.34 -18.89
C ALA A 228 4.72 3.35 -19.35
N PRO A 229 3.79 2.83 -18.54
CA PRO A 229 2.38 2.88 -18.89
C PRO A 229 1.90 4.33 -18.91
N ALA A 230 0.99 4.69 -19.81
CA ALA A 230 0.46 6.07 -19.91
C ALA A 230 -0.20 6.57 -18.62
N SER A 231 -0.62 5.66 -17.74
CA SER A 231 -1.19 5.95 -16.41
C SER A 231 -0.15 6.04 -15.29
N ALA A 232 1.15 5.86 -15.58
CA ALA A 232 2.21 5.96 -14.58
C ALA A 232 2.21 7.35 -13.93
N PRO A 233 2.45 7.46 -12.61
CA PRO A 233 2.71 8.74 -11.99
C PRO A 233 3.91 9.43 -12.67
N ALA A 234 3.80 10.74 -12.87
CA ALA A 234 4.93 11.53 -13.34
C ALA A 234 6.07 11.45 -12.32
N VAL A 235 7.25 11.05 -12.79
CA VAL A 235 8.47 10.98 -11.99
C VAL A 235 9.50 11.97 -12.55
N PRO A 236 10.06 12.86 -11.73
CA PRO A 236 10.94 13.94 -12.19
C PRO A 236 12.39 13.49 -12.42
N TRP A 237 12.66 12.20 -12.18
CA TRP A 237 13.99 11.59 -12.18
C TRP A 237 14.18 10.57 -13.29
N PHE A 238 13.27 10.47 -14.26
CA PHE A 238 13.39 9.53 -15.37
C PHE A 238 13.44 10.27 -16.72
N PRO A 239 14.37 9.94 -17.63
CA PRO A 239 15.59 9.15 -17.38
C PRO A 239 16.61 9.93 -16.53
N GLU A 240 17.53 9.24 -15.86
CA GLU A 240 18.56 9.89 -15.05
C GLU A 240 19.87 9.09 -14.99
N HIS A 241 20.98 9.83 -14.96
CA HIS A 241 22.31 9.34 -14.65
C HIS A 241 23.00 10.35 -13.73
N LEU A 242 23.40 9.90 -12.54
CA LEU A 242 24.08 10.68 -11.52
C LEU A 242 25.43 10.06 -11.22
N GLU A 243 26.47 10.89 -11.20
CA GLU A 243 27.82 10.48 -10.82
C GLU A 243 28.25 11.17 -9.53
N PHE A 244 28.79 10.39 -8.60
CA PHE A 244 29.22 10.85 -7.30
C PHE A 244 30.70 10.60 -7.11
N GLU A 245 31.37 11.56 -6.47
CA GLU A 245 32.68 11.38 -5.89
C GLU A 245 32.54 10.99 -4.42
N VAL A 246 33.15 9.87 -4.02
CA VAL A 246 33.14 9.36 -2.65
C VAL A 246 34.39 9.86 -1.93
N LYS A 247 34.23 10.53 -0.79
CA LYS A 247 35.32 11.10 0.02
C LYS A 247 35.29 10.61 1.45
N TRP A 248 36.48 10.42 2.02
CA TRP A 248 36.69 10.30 3.46
C TRP A 248 37.64 11.41 3.92
N GLY A 249 37.11 12.39 4.65
CA GLY A 249 37.82 13.63 4.91
C GLY A 249 38.15 14.36 3.59
N VAL A 250 39.44 14.58 3.35
CA VAL A 250 39.95 15.23 2.12
C VAL A 250 40.32 14.23 1.01
N PHE A 251 40.34 12.93 1.33
CA PHE A 251 40.78 11.90 0.40
C PHE A 251 39.62 11.42 -0.47
N SER A 252 39.83 11.38 -1.79
CA SER A 252 38.90 10.78 -2.75
C SER A 252 39.05 9.27 -2.70
N MET A 253 38.04 8.57 -2.17
CA MET A 253 38.06 7.12 -1.94
C MET A 253 37.54 6.33 -3.13
N GLY A 254 36.83 6.98 -4.06
CA GLY A 254 36.23 6.32 -5.21
C GLY A 254 35.08 7.11 -5.81
N GLU A 255 34.27 6.41 -6.58
CA GLU A 255 33.14 6.97 -7.29
C GLU A 255 31.92 6.06 -7.13
N ALA A 256 30.75 6.66 -7.19
CA ALA A 256 29.50 5.92 -7.29
C ALA A 256 28.65 6.48 -8.42
N THR A 257 27.82 5.65 -9.03
CA THR A 257 26.80 6.09 -9.98
C THR A 257 25.42 5.64 -9.50
N MET A 258 24.41 6.41 -9.88
CA MET A 258 23.00 6.04 -9.73
C MET A 258 22.31 6.35 -11.04
N GLU A 259 21.54 5.40 -11.55
CA GLU A 259 21.07 5.46 -12.91
C GLU A 259 19.69 4.82 -13.05
N VAL A 260 18.84 5.46 -13.86
CA VAL A 260 17.55 4.94 -14.31
C VAL A 260 17.43 5.23 -15.80
N LYS A 261 17.95 4.30 -16.62
CA LYS A 261 17.96 4.46 -18.10
C LYS A 261 16.62 4.18 -18.74
N GLU A 262 15.98 3.11 -18.28
CA GLU A 262 14.93 2.43 -19.03
C GLU A 262 13.82 1.91 -18.11
N VAL A 263 12.67 1.63 -18.72
CA VAL A 263 11.60 0.85 -18.10
C VAL A 263 11.67 -0.55 -18.66
N VAL A 264 11.87 -1.55 -17.80
CA VAL A 264 11.96 -2.96 -18.20
C VAL A 264 10.69 -3.71 -17.87
N ALA A 265 10.45 -4.83 -18.55
CA ALA A 265 9.46 -5.81 -18.10
C ALA A 265 10.08 -6.72 -17.03
N PHE A 266 9.94 -6.40 -15.75
CA PHE A 266 10.38 -7.25 -14.64
C PHE A 266 9.27 -8.25 -14.26
N ASN A 267 9.47 -9.52 -14.59
CA ASN A 267 8.51 -10.60 -14.38
C ASN A 267 7.08 -10.30 -14.88
N GLY A 268 6.98 -9.65 -16.04
CA GLY A 268 5.71 -9.25 -16.66
C GLY A 268 5.16 -7.88 -16.22
N GLU A 269 5.82 -7.23 -15.26
CA GLU A 269 5.47 -5.89 -14.76
C GLU A 269 6.40 -4.83 -15.35
N GLN A 270 5.85 -3.70 -15.81
CA GLN A 270 6.68 -2.56 -16.23
C GLN A 270 7.30 -1.91 -15.01
N ALA A 271 8.62 -1.79 -14.97
CA ALA A 271 9.37 -1.29 -13.82
C ALA A 271 10.50 -0.37 -14.25
N TYR A 272 10.68 0.74 -13.54
CA TYR A 272 11.90 1.53 -13.61
C TYR A 272 13.05 0.68 -13.02
N HIS A 273 14.08 0.44 -13.81
CA HIS A 273 15.27 -0.29 -13.36
C HIS A 273 16.29 0.70 -12.83
N ILE A 274 16.44 0.70 -11.51
CA ILE A 274 17.36 1.58 -10.79
C ILE A 274 18.64 0.81 -10.54
N VAL A 275 19.77 1.32 -11.02
CA VAL A 275 21.08 0.72 -10.81
C VAL A 275 22.00 1.70 -10.10
N SER A 276 22.55 1.28 -8.97
CA SER A 276 23.61 1.99 -8.27
C SER A 276 24.90 1.17 -8.30
N ARG A 277 26.00 1.81 -8.70
CA ARG A 277 27.34 1.18 -8.73
C ARG A 277 28.27 1.96 -7.83
N ALA A 278 29.14 1.28 -7.10
CA ALA A 278 30.20 1.93 -6.32
C ALA A 278 31.55 1.26 -6.60
N ARG A 279 32.58 2.09 -6.82
CA ARG A 279 33.95 1.65 -7.08
C ARG A 279 34.95 2.46 -6.26
N THR A 280 35.95 1.80 -5.68
CA THR A 280 37.09 2.48 -5.07
C THR A 280 38.05 3.04 -6.14
N ALA A 281 38.79 4.08 -5.77
CA ALA A 281 39.81 4.68 -6.63
C ALA A 281 41.00 3.71 -6.85
N PRO A 282 41.69 3.73 -8.00
CA PRO A 282 42.77 2.78 -8.31
C PRO A 282 43.90 2.74 -7.28
N PHE A 283 44.24 3.88 -6.65
CA PHE A 283 45.27 3.93 -5.60
C PHE A 283 44.80 3.30 -4.28
N ALA A 284 43.48 3.30 -4.02
CA ALA A 284 42.85 2.74 -2.83
C ALA A 284 42.46 1.25 -2.99
N ASP A 285 42.40 0.74 -4.23
CA ASP A 285 42.09 -0.68 -4.52
C ASP A 285 43.06 -1.66 -3.84
N LYS A 286 44.33 -1.26 -3.65
CA LYS A 286 45.34 -2.08 -2.96
C LYS A 286 45.11 -2.16 -1.44
N ILE A 287 44.30 -1.26 -0.88
CA ILE A 287 44.01 -1.17 0.56
C ILE A 287 42.65 -1.80 0.85
N TYR A 288 41.62 -1.41 0.08
CA TYR A 288 40.28 -1.95 0.21
C TYR A 288 39.52 -1.77 -1.11
N LYS A 289 39.36 -2.84 -1.88
CA LYS A 289 38.69 -2.81 -3.19
C LYS A 289 37.18 -2.91 -3.02
N VAL A 290 36.41 -1.94 -3.49
CA VAL A 290 34.94 -1.99 -3.56
C VAL A 290 34.51 -2.07 -5.02
N ARG A 291 33.65 -3.03 -5.35
CA ARG A 291 32.97 -3.17 -6.65
C ARG A 291 31.54 -3.64 -6.41
N ASP A 292 30.70 -2.69 -6.05
CA ASP A 292 29.33 -2.99 -5.64
C ASP A 292 28.35 -2.60 -6.72
N ILE A 293 27.35 -3.43 -6.92
CA ILE A 293 26.18 -3.16 -7.76
C ILE A 293 24.95 -3.45 -6.90
N ASN A 294 24.13 -2.42 -6.70
CA ASN A 294 22.81 -2.55 -6.10
C ASN A 294 21.76 -2.22 -7.17
N GLU A 295 20.78 -3.08 -7.32
CA GLU A 295 19.71 -2.93 -8.30
C GLU A 295 18.36 -2.96 -7.59
N SER A 296 17.41 -2.20 -8.09
CA SER A 296 16.04 -2.17 -7.63
C SER A 296 15.08 -2.03 -8.81
N TRP A 297 13.94 -2.70 -8.75
CA TRP A 297 12.90 -2.62 -9.76
C TRP A 297 11.67 -1.98 -9.15
N LEU A 298 11.34 -0.77 -9.61
CA LEU A 298 10.24 0.02 -9.08
C LEU A 298 9.06 -0.01 -10.05
N ARG A 299 7.95 -0.65 -9.68
CA ARG A 299 6.79 -0.81 -10.57
C ARG A 299 6.33 0.56 -11.07
N ALA A 300 6.25 0.70 -12.39
CA ALA A 300 6.02 1.99 -13.02
C ALA A 300 4.61 2.56 -12.77
N SER A 301 3.62 1.72 -12.45
CA SER A 301 2.22 2.14 -12.23
C SER A 301 1.98 2.82 -10.88
N ASP A 302 2.72 2.46 -9.83
CA ASP A 302 2.46 2.93 -8.46
C ASP A 302 3.69 3.11 -7.58
N LEU A 303 4.89 2.94 -8.16
CA LEU A 303 6.18 3.09 -7.51
C LEU A 303 6.38 2.14 -6.31
N VAL A 304 5.82 0.93 -6.36
CA VAL A 304 6.07 -0.12 -5.37
C VAL A 304 7.29 -0.95 -5.80
N SER A 305 8.17 -1.32 -4.86
CA SER A 305 9.33 -2.16 -5.18
C SER A 305 8.88 -3.58 -5.56
N LEU A 306 9.45 -4.15 -6.62
CA LEU A 306 9.25 -5.53 -7.04
C LEU A 306 10.35 -6.48 -6.53
N GLY A 307 11.40 -5.91 -5.96
CA GLY A 307 12.57 -6.63 -5.51
C GLY A 307 13.84 -5.82 -5.65
N TYR A 308 14.93 -6.39 -5.16
CA TYR A 308 16.25 -5.80 -5.24
C TYR A 308 17.33 -6.88 -5.39
N SER A 309 18.47 -6.49 -5.92
CA SER A 309 19.67 -7.31 -6.05
C SER A 309 20.87 -6.58 -5.48
N LYS A 310 21.78 -7.31 -4.84
CA LYS A 310 23.02 -6.81 -4.27
C LYS A 310 24.14 -7.73 -4.72
N LYS A 311 25.10 -7.17 -5.45
CA LYS A 311 26.35 -7.83 -5.84
C LYS A 311 27.48 -7.03 -5.22
N LEU A 312 27.96 -7.47 -4.06
CA LEU A 312 28.98 -6.79 -3.27
C LEU A 312 30.31 -7.51 -3.41
N ARG A 313 31.36 -6.73 -3.60
CA ARG A 313 32.76 -7.19 -3.68
C ARG A 313 33.61 -6.18 -2.94
N GLU A 314 33.79 -6.36 -1.65
CA GLU A 314 34.43 -5.42 -0.72
C GLU A 314 35.64 -6.06 -0.02
N GLY A 315 36.85 -5.89 -0.57
CA GLY A 315 38.05 -6.58 -0.10
C GLY A 315 37.90 -8.11 -0.22
N ASN A 316 37.88 -8.81 0.91
CA ASN A 316 37.61 -10.25 0.99
C ASN A 316 36.11 -10.57 1.14
N PHE A 317 35.26 -9.56 1.35
CA PHE A 317 33.84 -9.74 1.52
C PHE A 317 33.14 -9.92 0.16
N PHE A 318 32.41 -11.02 0.03
CA PHE A 318 31.62 -11.37 -1.14
C PHE A 318 30.16 -11.53 -0.73
N ARG A 319 29.23 -10.91 -1.47
CA ARG A 319 27.80 -11.16 -1.32
C ARG A 319 27.05 -10.95 -2.62
N ASP A 320 26.54 -12.04 -3.20
CA ASP A 320 25.49 -11.98 -4.22
C ASP A 320 24.17 -12.43 -3.59
N GLU A 321 23.21 -11.51 -3.49
CA GLU A 321 21.90 -11.77 -2.91
C GLU A 321 20.84 -10.98 -3.66
N TRP A 322 19.72 -11.61 -3.94
CA TRP A 322 18.54 -10.91 -4.42
C TRP A 322 17.30 -11.33 -3.65
N VAL A 323 16.33 -10.43 -3.67
CA VAL A 323 15.01 -10.60 -3.06
C VAL A 323 13.96 -10.19 -4.08
N ILE A 324 12.95 -11.03 -4.25
CA ILE A 324 11.80 -10.78 -5.11
C ILE A 324 10.56 -10.66 -4.23
N PHE A 325 9.72 -9.68 -4.53
CA PHE A 325 8.47 -9.44 -3.84
C PHE A 325 7.30 -9.99 -4.67
N ASP A 326 6.71 -11.10 -4.22
CA ASP A 326 5.53 -11.71 -4.83
C ASP A 326 4.28 -11.27 -4.06
N TYR A 327 3.70 -10.15 -4.50
CA TYR A 327 2.49 -9.59 -3.91
C TYR A 327 1.25 -10.46 -4.16
N ALA A 328 1.22 -11.26 -5.22
CA ALA A 328 0.10 -12.17 -5.49
C ALA A 328 0.06 -13.31 -4.44
N LYS A 329 1.23 -13.78 -4.01
CA LYS A 329 1.37 -14.77 -2.93
C LYS A 329 1.59 -14.16 -1.55
N GLN A 330 1.59 -12.84 -1.44
CA GLN A 330 1.86 -12.10 -0.20
C GLN A 330 3.15 -12.58 0.50
N SER A 331 4.21 -12.77 -0.28
CA SER A 331 5.50 -13.27 0.23
C SER A 331 6.68 -12.58 -0.43
N TRP A 332 7.81 -12.58 0.26
CA TRP A 332 9.11 -12.27 -0.33
C TRP A 332 9.96 -13.53 -0.38
N LEU A 333 10.76 -13.67 -1.44
CA LEU A 333 11.68 -14.79 -1.65
C LEU A 333 13.08 -14.27 -1.88
N SER A 334 14.07 -14.86 -1.22
CA SER A 334 15.46 -14.46 -1.35
C SER A 334 16.35 -15.64 -1.69
N LYS A 335 17.29 -15.41 -2.61
CA LYS A 335 18.37 -16.33 -2.94
C LYS A 335 19.71 -15.62 -2.76
N ARG A 336 20.66 -16.31 -2.13
CA ARG A 336 22.00 -15.82 -1.86
C ARG A 336 23.03 -16.85 -2.31
N VAL A 337 24.12 -16.39 -2.92
CA VAL A 337 25.31 -17.20 -3.23
C VAL A 337 26.21 -17.26 -2.01
N ASN A 338 26.59 -18.46 -1.58
CA ASN A 338 27.54 -18.70 -0.50
C ASN A 338 28.98 -18.72 -1.04
N GLU A 339 29.96 -18.66 -0.14
CA GLU A 339 31.39 -18.61 -0.51
C GLU A 339 31.87 -19.85 -1.28
N ASP A 340 31.27 -21.01 -1.01
CA ASP A 340 31.53 -22.28 -1.71
C ASP A 340 30.82 -22.41 -3.07
N GLY A 341 30.10 -21.36 -3.50
CA GLY A 341 29.29 -21.35 -4.72
C GLY A 341 27.91 -22.00 -4.58
N SER A 342 27.57 -22.55 -3.40
CA SER A 342 26.22 -23.06 -3.12
C SER A 342 25.21 -21.92 -2.94
N PHE A 343 23.93 -22.26 -2.86
CA PHE A 343 22.86 -21.27 -2.68
C PHE A 343 22.15 -21.44 -1.33
N SER A 344 21.90 -20.32 -0.65
CA SER A 344 20.97 -20.23 0.46
C SER A 344 19.66 -19.58 0.02
N TYR A 345 18.55 -20.09 0.56
CA TYR A 345 17.20 -19.63 0.27
C TYR A 345 16.54 -19.16 1.55
N SER A 346 15.76 -18.09 1.48
CA SER A 346 14.88 -17.66 2.57
C SER A 346 13.61 -17.05 2.01
N ASN A 347 12.56 -17.06 2.80
CA ASN A 347 11.29 -16.42 2.45
C ASN A 347 10.61 -15.90 3.71
N GLY A 348 9.58 -15.10 3.51
CA GLY A 348 8.72 -14.65 4.59
C GLY A 348 7.48 -13.94 4.06
N GLU A 349 6.63 -13.52 4.98
CA GLU A 349 5.37 -12.84 4.65
C GLU A 349 5.62 -11.41 4.15
N LEU A 350 4.80 -10.99 3.20
CA LEU A 350 4.75 -9.64 2.65
C LEU A 350 3.28 -9.21 2.54
N LEU A 351 2.79 -8.56 3.59
CA LEU A 351 1.36 -8.25 3.74
C LEU A 351 0.94 -6.96 3.01
N ASP A 352 1.83 -5.97 2.97
CA ASP A 352 1.60 -4.65 2.39
C ASP A 352 2.66 -4.32 1.32
N PRO A 353 2.37 -3.38 0.39
CA PRO A 353 3.37 -2.83 -0.53
C PRO A 353 4.55 -2.20 0.21
N VAL A 354 5.77 -2.53 -0.23
CA VAL A 354 7.01 -2.06 0.40
C VAL A 354 7.92 -1.37 -0.59
N GLN A 355 8.91 -0.66 -0.05
CA GLN A 355 10.13 -0.27 -0.75
C GLN A 355 11.28 -1.18 -0.34
N ASP A 356 12.36 -1.15 -1.11
CA ASP A 356 13.68 -1.53 -0.64
C ASP A 356 14.49 -0.26 -0.33
N ILE A 357 15.74 -0.42 0.12
CA ILE A 357 16.58 0.72 0.52
C ILE A 357 16.82 1.68 -0.65
N LEU A 358 17.12 1.17 -1.85
CA LEU A 358 17.46 2.01 -3.00
C LEU A 358 16.20 2.66 -3.57
N SER A 359 15.12 1.91 -3.75
CA SER A 359 13.84 2.47 -4.22
C SER A 359 13.24 3.49 -3.25
N SER A 360 13.49 3.37 -1.93
CA SER A 360 12.98 4.35 -0.96
C SER A 360 13.41 5.79 -1.27
N LEU A 361 14.64 5.99 -1.76
CA LEU A 361 15.13 7.31 -2.15
C LEU A 361 14.37 7.85 -3.37
N TYR A 362 14.12 7.02 -4.38
CA TYR A 362 13.38 7.43 -5.57
C TYR A 362 11.88 7.63 -5.30
N PHE A 363 11.32 6.87 -4.37
CA PHE A 363 9.91 6.96 -3.98
C PHE A 363 9.56 8.29 -3.28
N ILE A 364 10.50 8.87 -2.52
CA ILE A 364 10.26 10.16 -1.83
C ILE A 364 10.42 11.37 -2.75
N ARG A 365 11.19 11.26 -3.85
CA ARG A 365 11.53 12.40 -4.72
C ARG A 365 10.33 13.08 -5.41
N PRO A 366 9.27 12.38 -5.84
CA PRO A 366 8.08 13.06 -6.38
C PRO A 366 7.22 13.73 -5.30
N LYS A 367 7.50 13.54 -4.00
CA LYS A 367 6.69 14.09 -2.91
C LYS A 367 7.11 15.52 -2.60
N LYS A 368 6.18 16.30 -2.05
CA LYS A 368 6.51 17.60 -1.46
C LYS A 368 7.29 17.36 -0.16
N LEU A 369 8.47 17.99 -0.02
CA LEU A 369 9.32 17.87 1.16
C LEU A 369 9.31 19.19 1.94
N GLU A 370 8.43 19.31 2.93
CA GLU A 370 8.36 20.48 3.80
C GLU A 370 9.16 20.26 5.09
N VAL A 371 9.81 21.32 5.58
CA VAL A 371 10.59 21.25 6.82
C VAL A 371 9.67 20.87 7.98
N GLY A 372 10.04 19.81 8.71
CA GLY A 372 9.24 19.23 9.78
C GLY A 372 8.44 17.99 9.37
N ASP A 373 8.35 17.67 8.08
CA ASP A 373 7.67 16.47 7.62
C ASP A 373 8.36 15.19 8.11
N GLU A 374 7.55 14.19 8.45
CA GLU A 374 7.98 12.81 8.66
C GLU A 374 7.26 11.90 7.67
N ILE A 375 7.99 11.45 6.65
CA ILE A 375 7.47 10.55 5.62
C ILE A 375 7.72 9.11 6.07
N VAL A 376 6.65 8.38 6.36
CA VAL A 376 6.74 6.97 6.77
C VAL A 376 6.44 6.07 5.58
N LEU A 377 7.33 5.12 5.32
CA LEU A 377 7.13 4.08 4.31
C LEU A 377 7.64 2.72 4.86
N ASP A 378 7.02 1.64 4.44
CA ASP A 378 7.46 0.31 4.83
C ASP A 378 8.60 -0.14 3.91
N VAL A 379 9.71 -0.55 4.50
CA VAL A 379 10.88 -1.07 3.79
C VAL A 379 11.05 -2.55 4.11
N ASN A 380 11.31 -3.37 3.10
CA ASN A 380 11.65 -4.77 3.28
C ASN A 380 13.10 -5.06 2.88
N THR A 381 13.83 -5.62 3.83
CA THR A 381 15.18 -6.18 3.61
C THR A 381 15.26 -7.60 4.18
N LYS A 382 14.35 -8.49 3.75
CA LYS A 382 14.04 -9.80 4.36
C LYS A 382 13.38 -9.74 5.74
N LYS A 383 12.96 -8.54 6.12
CA LYS A 383 12.05 -8.20 7.23
C LYS A 383 11.42 -6.87 6.86
N THR A 384 10.12 -6.73 7.05
CA THR A 384 9.42 -5.46 6.86
C THR A 384 9.54 -4.60 8.12
N TRP A 385 9.89 -3.33 7.95
CA TRP A 385 9.99 -2.36 9.05
C TRP A 385 9.69 -0.94 8.54
N PRO A 386 9.15 -0.05 9.39
CA PRO A 386 8.83 1.31 8.99
C PRO A 386 10.09 2.17 8.93
N LEU A 387 10.39 2.71 7.75
CA LEU A 387 11.38 3.75 7.55
C LEU A 387 10.71 5.12 7.72
N VAL A 388 11.25 5.95 8.61
CA VAL A 388 10.81 7.34 8.79
C VAL A 388 11.84 8.26 8.16
N VAL A 389 11.50 8.94 7.08
CA VAL A 389 12.34 9.97 6.47
C VAL A 389 11.95 11.31 7.05
N LYS A 390 12.82 11.89 7.88
CA LYS A 390 12.61 13.20 8.49
C LYS A 390 13.13 14.30 7.60
N VAL A 391 12.33 15.34 7.36
CA VAL A 391 12.72 16.51 6.59
C VAL A 391 13.18 17.60 7.57
N HIS A 392 14.48 17.85 7.63
CA HIS A 392 15.07 18.64 8.72
C HIS A 392 15.07 20.14 8.48
N ARG A 393 15.70 20.58 7.38
CA ARG A 393 15.89 22.01 7.08
C ARG A 393 16.23 22.22 5.63
N LYS A 394 15.96 23.43 5.15
CA LYS A 394 16.48 23.92 3.87
C LYS A 394 17.80 24.64 4.11
N GLN A 395 18.79 24.38 3.26
CA GLN A 395 20.09 25.04 3.34
C GLN A 395 20.75 25.11 1.96
N ARG A 396 21.81 25.89 1.83
CA ARG A 396 22.61 25.95 0.60
C ARG A 396 23.87 25.10 0.77
N ILE A 397 24.19 24.29 -0.23
CA ILE A 397 25.46 23.55 -0.32
C ILE A 397 26.27 24.11 -1.49
N ARG A 398 27.58 24.26 -1.28
CA ARG A 398 28.50 24.66 -2.34
C ARG A 398 28.93 23.42 -3.14
N MET A 399 28.72 23.45 -4.44
CA MET A 399 29.12 22.43 -5.42
C MET A 399 29.78 23.11 -6.62
N ASN A 400 31.02 22.75 -6.97
CA ASN A 400 31.77 23.31 -8.11
C ASN A 400 31.61 24.83 -8.25
N ASP A 401 31.87 25.56 -7.16
CA ASP A 401 31.73 27.01 -7.05
C ASP A 401 30.32 27.62 -7.18
N ARG A 402 29.28 26.78 -7.23
CA ARG A 402 27.88 27.20 -7.23
C ARG A 402 27.20 26.83 -5.94
N TRP A 403 26.33 27.71 -5.45
CA TRP A 403 25.48 27.43 -4.30
C TRP A 403 24.15 26.83 -4.75
N VAL A 404 23.88 25.60 -4.34
CA VAL A 404 22.66 24.86 -4.65
C VAL A 404 21.73 24.92 -3.44
N LYS A 405 20.45 25.28 -3.65
CA LYS A 405 19.42 25.19 -2.60
C LYS A 405 19.05 23.73 -2.41
N THR A 406 19.04 23.28 -1.16
CA THR A 406 18.81 21.88 -0.81
C THR A 406 17.87 21.75 0.38
N VAL A 407 17.21 20.60 0.46
CA VAL A 407 16.51 20.13 1.65
C VAL A 407 17.26 18.93 2.23
N LEU A 408 17.56 18.98 3.52
CA LEU A 408 18.19 17.88 4.24
C LEU A 408 17.12 16.89 4.71
N VAL A 409 17.28 15.63 4.34
CA VAL A 409 16.47 14.51 4.85
C VAL A 409 17.33 13.48 5.57
N GLU A 410 16.78 12.87 6.61
CA GLU A 410 17.44 11.83 7.41
C GLU A 410 16.52 10.60 7.51
N PRO A 411 16.87 9.48 6.85
CA PRO A 411 16.20 8.19 7.06
C PRO A 411 16.50 7.64 8.46
N MET A 412 15.45 7.36 9.23
CA MET A 412 15.50 6.84 10.60
C MET A 412 14.80 5.49 10.68
N LEU A 413 15.48 4.52 11.29
CA LEU A 413 14.88 3.25 11.70
C LEU A 413 13.96 3.50 12.91
N ARG A 414 12.72 3.03 12.83
CA ARG A 414 11.82 3.01 13.98
C ARG A 414 11.58 1.56 14.38
N ASP A 415 12.24 1.10 15.45
CA ASP A 415 11.87 -0.17 16.08
C ASP A 415 10.74 0.07 17.10
N GLU A 416 9.88 -0.92 17.31
CA GLU A 416 8.79 -0.84 18.28
C GLU A 416 9.35 -0.90 19.71
N GLY A 417 9.48 0.27 20.34
CA GLY A 417 9.71 0.40 21.78
C GLY A 417 11.13 0.83 22.16
N ILE A 418 11.22 2.02 22.78
CA ILE A 418 12.41 2.61 23.43
C ILE A 418 13.58 2.88 22.48
N PHE A 419 13.81 4.16 22.15
CA PHE A 419 15.07 4.73 21.62
C PHE A 419 16.14 3.71 21.19
N ILE A 420 16.13 3.31 19.92
CA ILE A 420 17.26 2.64 19.28
C ILE A 420 17.68 3.45 18.07
N GLN A 421 18.56 4.41 18.29
CA GLN A 421 19.47 4.95 17.27
C GLN A 421 20.69 4.01 17.19
N LYS A 422 20.49 2.72 16.89
CA LYS A 422 21.60 1.80 16.56
C LYS A 422 21.76 1.76 15.04
N GLY A 423 22.30 2.83 14.51
CA GLY A 423 22.65 2.95 13.10
C GLY A 423 23.55 4.16 12.89
N LYS A 424 24.54 4.00 12.00
CA LYS A 424 25.32 5.11 11.44
C LYS A 424 24.36 6.11 10.80
N ARG A 425 24.40 7.39 11.18
CA ARG A 425 23.46 8.40 10.64
C ARG A 425 23.75 8.60 9.15
N LEU A 426 22.73 8.38 8.32
CA LEU A 426 22.74 8.73 6.91
C LEU A 426 21.97 10.04 6.74
N GLN A 427 22.63 11.06 6.20
CA GLN A 427 22.04 12.34 5.85
C GLN A 427 22.08 12.50 4.34
N VAL A 428 20.97 12.91 3.74
CA VAL A 428 20.86 13.11 2.30
C VAL A 428 20.38 14.52 2.03
N TRP A 429 21.12 15.26 1.23
CA TRP A 429 20.73 16.58 0.76
C TRP A 429 20.19 16.45 -0.66
N LEU A 430 18.92 16.77 -0.81
CA LEU A 430 18.22 16.77 -2.09
C LEU A 430 18.12 18.21 -2.61
N THR A 431 18.15 18.45 -3.92
CA THR A 431 17.83 19.78 -4.46
C THR A 431 16.46 20.24 -3.97
N ASP A 432 16.32 21.53 -3.65
CA ASP A 432 15.03 22.16 -3.31
C ASP A 432 14.31 22.59 -4.61
N ASP A 433 14.06 21.61 -5.47
CA ASP A 433 13.28 21.71 -6.71
C ASP A 433 12.44 20.43 -6.89
N GLU A 434 11.59 20.39 -7.91
CA GLU A 434 10.69 19.26 -8.15
C GLU A 434 11.43 17.92 -8.38
N ARG A 435 12.72 17.96 -8.72
CA ARG A 435 13.51 16.75 -9.02
C ARG A 435 14.09 16.09 -7.77
N HIS A 436 14.29 16.86 -6.70
CA HIS A 436 14.90 16.42 -5.45
C HIS A 436 16.13 15.52 -5.70
N ILE A 437 17.06 15.99 -6.53
CA ILE A 437 18.28 15.26 -6.90
C ILE A 437 19.19 15.17 -5.66
N PRO A 438 19.67 13.98 -5.27
CA PRO A 438 20.66 13.86 -4.21
C PRO A 438 21.98 14.51 -4.63
N VAL A 439 22.36 15.56 -3.93
CA VAL A 439 23.61 16.31 -4.20
C VAL A 439 24.74 15.98 -3.24
N LEU A 440 24.39 15.57 -2.02
CA LEU A 440 25.32 15.11 -1.00
C LEU A 440 24.65 14.01 -0.20
N MET A 441 25.37 12.91 0.01
CA MET A 441 25.01 11.88 0.98
C MET A 441 26.16 11.77 1.98
N LYS A 442 25.86 11.77 3.28
CA LYS A 442 26.85 11.67 4.34
C LYS A 442 26.47 10.55 5.29
N VAL A 443 27.38 9.59 5.47
CA VAL A 443 27.21 8.48 6.40
C VAL A 443 28.27 8.59 7.49
N GLU A 444 27.84 8.61 8.75
CA GLU A 444 28.76 8.53 9.89
C GLU A 444 29.46 7.16 9.92
N ILE A 445 30.75 7.12 10.20
CA ILE A 445 31.48 5.87 10.44
C ILE A 445 32.20 5.97 11.79
N ILE A 446 32.83 4.88 12.23
CA ILE A 446 33.50 4.82 13.56
C ILE A 446 34.53 5.96 13.69
N PHE A 447 35.25 6.27 12.61
CA PHE A 447 36.23 7.35 12.55
C PHE A 447 35.90 8.33 11.40
N GLY A 448 35.06 9.32 11.71
CA GLY A 448 34.69 10.39 10.78
C GLY A 448 33.43 10.07 9.98
N HIS A 449 33.43 10.42 8.69
CA HIS A 449 32.28 10.25 7.83
C HIS A 449 32.70 9.98 6.39
N ILE A 450 31.89 9.22 5.66
CA ILE A 450 31.98 9.08 4.21
C ILE A 450 30.98 10.06 3.59
N SER A 451 31.45 10.87 2.66
CA SER A 451 30.62 11.81 1.90
C SER A 451 30.61 11.42 0.43
N CYS A 452 29.43 11.30 -0.17
CA CYS A 452 29.26 11.14 -1.61
C CYS A 452 28.73 12.45 -2.19
N TYR A 453 29.57 13.17 -2.92
CA TYR A 453 29.21 14.44 -3.57
C TYR A 453 28.81 14.19 -5.01
N LEU A 454 27.67 14.72 -5.43
CA LEU A 454 27.29 14.70 -6.84
C LEU A 454 28.29 15.56 -7.63
N LYS A 455 28.87 14.98 -8.69
CA LYS A 455 29.88 15.65 -9.53
C LYS A 455 29.27 16.80 -10.32
N GLU A 456 28.11 16.60 -10.93
CA GLU A 456 27.42 17.62 -11.71
C GLU A 456 25.90 17.40 -11.61
N ILE A 457 25.14 18.49 -11.54
CA ILE A 457 23.67 18.42 -11.60
C ILE A 457 23.27 18.27 -13.07
N PRO A 458 22.57 17.18 -13.46
CA PRO A 458 22.08 17.02 -14.82
C PRO A 458 21.23 18.21 -15.25
N LYS A 459 21.40 18.62 -16.51
CA LYS A 459 20.50 19.60 -17.14
C LYS A 459 19.08 19.04 -17.15
N LYS A 460 18.07 19.92 -17.13
CA LYS A 460 16.70 19.47 -17.38
C LYS A 460 16.66 18.87 -18.81
N PRO A 461 16.09 17.67 -18.98
CA PRO A 461 15.91 17.09 -20.31
C PRO A 461 15.04 17.97 -21.20
#